data_AF-A0A1Q7HQW9-F1
#
_entry.id   AF-A0A1Q7HQW9-F1
#
_cell.length_a   1.000
_cell.length_b   1.000
_cell.length_c   1.000
_cell.angle_alpha   90.00
_cell.angle_beta   90.00
_cell.angle_gamma   90.00
#
_symmetry.space_group_name_H-M   'P 1'
#
loop_
_entity.id
_entity.type
_entity.pdbx_description
1 polymer ?
#
loop_
_entity_poly.entity_id
_entity_poly.type
_entity_poly.pdbx_seq_one_letter_code
_entity_poly.pdbx_strand_id
1 'polypeptide(L)'
;MVRAMRRHPEMVAGTDRLCTELMRAGRAGLIAKIGAEGMYALAFERDGAGVGVALKIADGEGQRARFSAALDALRQLGALAPEDATALRARFVGELRNHRGLLVGEVATTFQLVGRGAGRRSIML
;
A
#
# COMPACT_ATOMS: atom_id res chain seq x y z
N MET A 1 16.35 12.17 -6.77
CA MET A 1 15.91 11.48 -5.53
C MET A 1 15.16 10.17 -5.83
N VAL A 2 13.98 10.21 -6.45
CA VAL A 2 13.15 9.01 -6.77
C VAL A 2 13.93 7.89 -7.47
N ARG A 3 14.74 8.23 -8.47
CA ARG A 3 15.59 7.25 -9.19
C ARG A 3 16.57 6.49 -8.27
N ALA A 4 17.16 7.17 -7.29
CA ALA A 4 18.09 6.54 -6.36
C ALA A 4 17.34 5.60 -5.40
N MET A 5 16.22 6.07 -4.84
CA MET A 5 15.36 5.27 -3.97
C MET A 5 14.87 3.99 -4.64
N ARG A 6 14.52 4.05 -5.93
CA ARG A 6 14.07 2.85 -6.69
C ARG A 6 15.20 1.93 -7.12
N ARG A 7 16.41 2.45 -7.33
CA ARG A 7 17.59 1.63 -7.65
C ARG A 7 18.15 0.92 -6.43
N HIS A 8 17.98 1.51 -5.24
CA HIS A 8 18.47 0.99 -3.97
C HIS A 8 17.36 1.02 -2.90
N PRO A 9 16.24 0.33 -3.10
CA PRO A 9 15.08 0.40 -2.20
C PRO A 9 15.39 -0.15 -0.81
N GLU A 10 16.32 -1.09 -0.69
CA GLU A 10 16.85 -1.57 0.58
C GLU A 10 17.54 -0.48 1.40
N MET A 11 18.13 0.54 0.77
CA MET A 11 18.71 1.68 1.49
C MET A 11 17.64 2.64 2.06
N VAL A 12 16.39 2.49 1.60
CA VAL A 12 15.25 3.30 2.07
C VAL A 12 14.51 2.60 3.20
N ALA A 13 14.26 1.30 3.07
CA ALA A 13 13.40 0.57 4.00
C ALA A 13 14.00 -0.73 4.57
N GLY A 14 15.20 -1.13 4.15
CA GLY A 14 15.80 -2.43 4.48
C GLY A 14 15.34 -3.55 3.54
N THR A 15 15.76 -4.78 3.81
CA THR A 15 15.37 -5.96 3.02
C THR A 15 14.05 -6.56 3.52
N ASP A 16 13.37 -7.31 2.66
CA ASP A 16 12.15 -8.08 2.99
C ASP A 16 11.03 -7.27 3.62
N ARG A 17 10.91 -6.00 3.23
CA ARG A 17 9.84 -5.11 3.66
C ARG A 17 8.94 -4.77 2.49
N LEU A 18 7.64 -4.61 2.75
CA LEU A 18 6.69 -4.24 1.72
C LEU A 18 7.08 -2.95 0.97
N CYS A 19 7.65 -1.95 1.64
CA CYS A 19 8.14 -0.74 0.96
C CYS A 19 9.17 -1.06 -0.13
N THR A 20 10.12 -1.93 0.19
CA THR A 20 11.20 -2.35 -0.70
C THR A 20 10.64 -3.12 -1.89
N GLU A 21 9.73 -4.06 -1.61
CA GLU A 21 9.11 -4.87 -2.65
C GLU A 21 8.16 -4.07 -3.54
N LEU A 22 7.44 -3.09 -2.99
CA LEU A 22 6.64 -2.14 -3.78
C LEU A 22 7.53 -1.29 -4.70
N MET A 23 8.67 -0.81 -4.21
CA MET A 23 9.59 -0.03 -5.05
C MET A 23 10.20 -0.86 -6.20
N ARG A 24 10.31 -2.19 -6.01
CA ARG A 24 10.77 -3.15 -7.03
C ARG A 24 9.67 -3.51 -8.03
N ALA A 25 8.47 -3.87 -7.56
CA ALA A 25 7.37 -4.36 -8.39
C ALA A 25 6.52 -3.24 -9.02
N GLY A 26 6.40 -2.10 -8.34
CA GLY A 26 5.50 -1.03 -8.76
C GLY A 26 5.95 -0.27 -10.00
N ARG A 27 4.99 0.49 -10.56
CA ARG A 27 5.19 1.30 -11.76
C ARG A 27 6.28 2.38 -11.60
N ALA A 28 6.61 3.01 -12.72
CA ALA A 28 7.57 4.11 -12.77
C ALA A 28 7.27 5.16 -11.69
N GLY A 29 8.32 5.51 -10.95
CA GLY A 29 8.24 6.50 -9.89
C GLY A 29 7.70 6.00 -8.55
N LEU A 30 7.17 4.76 -8.43
CA LEU A 30 6.63 4.29 -7.15
C LEU A 30 7.72 4.28 -6.07
N ILE A 31 7.48 5.05 -5.02
CA ILE A 31 8.21 5.07 -3.75
C ILE A 31 7.23 4.89 -2.60
N ALA A 32 7.68 4.21 -1.56
CA ALA A 32 6.85 3.85 -0.42
C ALA A 32 7.67 3.93 0.86
N LYS A 33 7.09 4.49 1.92
CA LYS A 33 7.72 4.48 3.25
C LYS A 33 6.68 4.39 4.36
N ILE A 34 6.84 3.38 5.21
CA ILE A 34 6.11 3.31 6.47
C ILE A 34 6.46 4.50 7.37
N GLY A 35 5.44 5.05 8.02
CA GLY A 35 5.58 5.96 9.16
C GLY A 35 5.28 5.26 10.49
N ALA A 36 5.37 6.01 11.58
CA ALA A 36 4.90 5.58 12.89
C ALA A 36 3.36 5.59 12.97
N GLU A 37 2.81 4.96 14.01
CA GLU A 37 1.38 5.05 14.36
C GLU A 37 0.44 4.78 13.17
N GLY A 38 0.59 3.66 12.46
CA GLY A 38 -0.30 3.31 11.36
C GLY A 38 -0.22 4.19 10.09
N MET A 39 0.75 5.11 9.98
CA MET A 39 0.95 5.93 8.77
C MET A 39 1.67 5.17 7.65
N TYR A 40 1.27 5.42 6.41
CA TYR A 40 1.98 5.00 5.20
C TYR A 40 1.92 6.10 4.13
N ALA A 41 3.09 6.54 3.66
CA ALA A 41 3.19 7.45 2.53
C ALA A 41 3.66 6.70 1.27
N LEU A 42 3.01 7.01 0.15
CA LEU A 42 3.29 6.46 -1.17
C LEU A 42 3.32 7.62 -2.17
N ALA A 43 4.17 7.53 -3.18
CA ALA A 43 4.13 8.44 -4.32
C ALA A 43 4.51 7.71 -5.60
N PHE A 44 3.88 8.05 -6.72
CA PHE A 44 4.16 7.46 -8.03
C PHE A 44 3.79 8.43 -9.16
N GLU A 45 4.22 8.12 -10.37
CA GLU A 45 3.83 8.87 -11.57
C GLU A 45 2.65 8.20 -12.24
N ARG A 46 1.68 9.01 -12.65
CA ARG A 46 0.52 8.57 -13.42
C ARG A 46 0.19 9.63 -14.46
N ASP A 47 0.09 9.22 -15.72
CA ASP A 47 -0.30 10.09 -16.84
C ASP A 47 0.56 11.38 -16.94
N GLY A 48 1.85 11.29 -16.59
CA GLY A 48 2.79 12.41 -16.58
C GLY A 48 2.73 13.33 -15.36
N ALA A 49 1.84 13.06 -14.40
CA ALA A 49 1.71 13.80 -13.15
C ALA A 49 2.15 12.98 -11.93
N GLY A 50 2.70 13.66 -10.92
CA GLY A 50 3.01 13.05 -9.63
C GLY A 50 1.76 12.88 -8.77
N VAL A 51 1.53 11.68 -8.26
CA VAL A 51 0.45 11.36 -7.33
C VAL A 51 1.05 11.00 -5.98
N GLY A 52 0.56 11.64 -4.91
CA GLY A 52 0.89 11.31 -3.53
C GLY A 52 -0.31 10.67 -2.83
N VAL A 53 -0.06 9.64 -2.03
CA VAL A 53 -1.07 8.98 -1.19
C VAL A 53 -0.55 8.94 0.24
N ALA A 54 -1.38 9.42 1.17
CA ALA A 54 -1.16 9.26 2.60
C ALA A 54 -2.28 8.39 3.17
N LEU A 55 -1.90 7.33 3.88
CA LEU A 55 -2.81 6.40 4.53
C LEU A 55 -2.53 6.41 6.02
N LYS A 56 -3.60 6.46 6.82
CA LYS A 56 -3.57 6.35 8.28
C LYS A 56 -4.55 5.25 8.69
N ILE A 57 -4.06 4.29 9.46
CA ILE A 57 -4.95 3.43 10.25
C ILE A 57 -5.22 4.12 11.58
N ALA A 58 -6.49 4.33 11.91
CA ALA A 58 -6.92 5.15 13.04
C ALA A 58 -6.46 4.59 14.41
N ASP A 59 -6.48 3.27 14.58
CA ASP A 59 -6.06 2.57 15.80
C ASP A 59 -4.54 2.37 15.92
N GLY A 60 -3.77 2.84 14.93
CA GLY A 60 -2.32 2.71 14.89
C GLY A 60 -1.79 1.36 14.40
N GLU A 61 -2.67 0.45 13.94
CA GLU A 61 -2.24 -0.87 13.45
C GLU A 61 -1.25 -0.74 12.28
N GLY A 62 -0.15 -1.49 12.38
CA GLY A 62 1.02 -1.30 11.53
C GLY A 62 1.26 -2.32 10.41
N GLN A 63 0.65 -3.50 10.42
CA GLN A 63 1.00 -4.56 9.48
C GLN A 63 -0.21 -5.11 8.71
N ARG A 64 -1.28 -5.52 9.39
CA ARG A 64 -2.44 -6.17 8.78
C ARG A 64 -3.29 -5.20 7.96
N ALA A 65 -3.85 -4.18 8.62
CA ALA A 65 -4.76 -3.23 8.00
C ALA A 65 -3.99 -2.29 7.06
N ARG A 66 -2.84 -1.78 7.52
CA ARG A 66 -2.04 -0.81 6.78
C ARG A 66 -1.54 -1.34 5.43
N PHE A 67 -1.00 -2.55 5.39
CA PHE A 67 -0.48 -3.14 4.16
C PHE A 67 -1.59 -3.57 3.21
N SER A 68 -2.66 -4.17 3.75
CA SER A 68 -3.84 -4.54 2.96
C SER A 68 -4.46 -3.33 2.26
N ALA A 69 -4.66 -2.23 3.00
CA ALA A 69 -5.24 -1.01 2.45
C ALA A 69 -4.32 -0.30 1.45
N ALA A 70 -3.01 -0.27 1.70
CA ALA A 70 -2.05 0.31 0.75
C ALA A 70 -1.98 -0.46 -0.57
N LEU A 71 -1.93 -1.81 -0.52
CA LEU A 71 -1.92 -2.65 -1.71
C LEU A 71 -3.19 -2.48 -2.54
N ASP A 72 -4.35 -2.48 -1.88
CA ASP A 72 -5.63 -2.31 -2.57
C ASP A 72 -5.77 -0.90 -3.17
N ALA A 73 -5.34 0.15 -2.46
CA ALA A 73 -5.34 1.51 -2.99
C ALA A 73 -4.43 1.64 -4.22
N LEU A 74 -3.22 1.08 -4.19
CA LEU A 74 -2.30 1.10 -5.35
C LEU A 74 -2.86 0.33 -6.54
N ARG A 75 -3.52 -0.81 -6.30
CA ARG A 75 -4.24 -1.58 -7.33
C ARG A 75 -5.36 -0.76 -7.96
N GLN A 76 -6.21 -0.13 -7.14
CA GLN A 76 -7.32 0.72 -7.62
C GLN A 76 -6.82 1.96 -8.39
N LEU A 77 -5.66 2.51 -8.00
CA LEU A 77 -5.02 3.64 -8.70
C LEU A 77 -4.24 3.24 -9.96
N GLY A 78 -4.13 1.94 -10.24
CA GLY A 78 -3.36 1.41 -11.36
C GLY A 78 -1.83 1.56 -11.20
N ALA A 79 -1.34 1.78 -9.97
CA ALA A 79 0.07 1.94 -9.65
C ALA A 79 0.81 0.61 -9.43
N LEU A 80 0.06 -0.47 -9.28
CA LEU A 80 0.53 -1.84 -9.08
C LEU A 80 -0.29 -2.80 -9.95
N ALA A 81 0.37 -3.74 -10.62
CA ALA A 81 -0.33 -4.75 -11.42
C ALA A 81 -1.17 -5.68 -10.52
N PRO A 82 -2.32 -6.21 -10.97
CA PRO A 82 -3.15 -7.12 -10.18
C PRO A 82 -2.40 -8.35 -9.66
N GLU A 83 -1.48 -8.89 -10.46
CA GLU A 83 -0.68 -10.07 -10.13
C GLU A 83 0.32 -9.77 -9.02
N ASP A 84 1.03 -8.63 -9.12
CA ASP A 84 1.94 -8.15 -8.09
C ASP A 84 1.19 -7.81 -6.80
N ALA A 85 0.01 -7.18 -6.90
CA ALA A 85 -0.85 -6.90 -5.75
C ALA A 85 -1.24 -8.18 -5.02
N THR A 86 -1.61 -9.23 -5.77
CA THR A 86 -1.95 -10.55 -5.23
C THR A 86 -0.74 -11.20 -4.56
N ALA A 87 0.42 -11.24 -5.23
CA ALA A 87 1.63 -11.85 -4.71
C ALA A 87 2.16 -11.15 -3.45
N LEU A 88 2.19 -9.81 -3.46
CA LEU A 88 2.61 -9.02 -2.30
C LEU A 88 1.61 -9.14 -1.15
N ARG A 89 0.31 -9.22 -1.44
CA ARG A 89 -0.71 -9.47 -0.41
C ARG A 89 -0.48 -10.80 0.27
N ALA A 90 -0.30 -11.89 -0.49
CA ALA A 90 -0.06 -13.21 0.09
C ALA A 90 1.19 -13.25 0.99
N ARG A 91 2.23 -12.47 0.64
CA ARG A 91 3.48 -12.40 1.40
C ARG A 91 3.40 -11.51 2.64
N PHE A 92 2.74 -10.36 2.57
CA PHE A 92 2.81 -9.31 3.60
C PHE A 92 1.52 -9.11 4.40
N VAL A 93 0.38 -9.57 3.89
CA VAL A 93 -0.92 -9.54 4.56
C VAL A 93 -1.22 -10.97 4.97
N GLY A 94 -0.66 -11.36 6.11
CA GLY A 94 -0.76 -12.73 6.62
C GLY A 94 -2.18 -13.15 6.99
N GLU A 95 -2.35 -14.46 7.09
CA GLU A 95 -3.55 -15.09 7.63
C GLU A 95 -3.80 -14.67 9.08
N LEU A 96 -5.07 -14.56 9.47
CA LEU A 96 -5.42 -14.37 10.87
C LEU A 96 -5.45 -15.73 11.54
N ARG A 97 -4.50 -15.95 12.46
CA ARG A 97 -4.41 -17.16 13.28
C ARG A 97 -4.61 -16.83 14.75
N ASN A 98 -5.29 -17.72 15.47
CA ASN A 98 -5.39 -17.59 16.92
C ASN A 98 -4.11 -18.04 17.63
N HIS A 99 -4.08 -17.95 18.96
CA HIS A 99 -2.93 -18.38 19.77
C HIS A 99 -2.57 -19.87 19.63
N ARG A 100 -3.49 -20.72 19.12
CA ARG A 100 -3.24 -22.14 18.83
C ARG A 100 -2.74 -22.36 17.40
N GLY A 101 -2.50 -21.29 16.64
CA GLY A 101 -2.10 -21.34 15.24
C GLY A 101 -3.22 -21.74 14.28
N LEU A 102 -4.47 -21.86 14.75
CA LEU A 102 -5.60 -22.18 13.86
C LEU A 102 -5.98 -20.96 13.05
N LEU A 103 -6.22 -21.16 11.75
CA LEU A 103 -6.78 -20.14 10.87
C LEU A 103 -8.17 -19.73 11.36
N VAL A 104 -8.35 -18.45 11.63
CA VAL A 104 -9.61 -17.87 12.12
C VAL A 104 -10.18 -16.78 11.21
N GLY A 105 -9.47 -16.43 10.13
CA GLY A 105 -10.00 -15.54 9.11
C GLY A 105 -8.92 -14.91 8.24
N GLU A 106 -9.34 -13.89 7.50
CA GLU A 106 -8.50 -13.11 6.60
C GLU A 106 -8.73 -11.62 6.81
N VAL A 107 -7.73 -10.84 6.42
CA VAL A 107 -7.88 -9.38 6.33
C VAL A 107 -8.45 -9.08 4.95
N ALA A 108 -9.48 -8.24 4.86
CA ALA A 108 -10.07 -7.76 3.62
C ALA A 108 -10.25 -6.24 3.66
N THR A 109 -10.17 -5.59 2.49
CA THR A 109 -10.48 -4.16 2.34
C THR A 109 -11.85 -3.99 1.72
N THR A 110 -12.64 -3.06 2.26
CA THR A 110 -14.03 -2.84 1.84
C THR A 110 -14.25 -1.39 1.44
N PHE A 111 -13.32 -0.81 0.68
CA PHE A 111 -13.43 0.56 0.18
C PHE A 111 -13.21 0.61 -1.33
N GLN A 112 -13.76 1.65 -1.95
CA GLN A 112 -13.50 2.01 -3.34
C GLN A 112 -13.08 3.48 -3.39
N LEU A 113 -11.97 3.77 -4.06
CA LEU A 113 -11.52 5.12 -4.29
C LEU A 113 -12.45 5.80 -5.30
N VAL A 114 -13.02 6.93 -4.89
CA VAL A 114 -13.81 7.78 -5.77
C VAL A 114 -12.92 8.89 -6.34
N GLY A 115 -12.89 9.01 -7.67
CA GLY A 115 -12.28 10.16 -8.31
C GLY A 115 -13.14 11.41 -8.12
N ARG A 116 -12.52 12.59 -8.04
CA ARG A 116 -13.25 13.84 -8.25
C ARG A 116 -13.59 13.97 -9.73
N GLY A 117 -14.67 13.33 -10.16
CA GLY A 117 -15.45 13.81 -11.31
C GLY A 117 -16.21 15.07 -10.90
N ALA A 118 -16.37 16.02 -11.81
CA ALA A 118 -17.14 17.24 -11.58
C ALA A 118 -18.51 16.92 -10.96
N GLY A 119 -18.74 17.36 -9.72
CA GLY A 119 -20.04 17.32 -9.06
C GLY A 119 -20.48 15.94 -8.57
N ARG A 120 -20.09 15.58 -7.34
CA ARG A 120 -21.00 14.94 -6.36
C ARG A 120 -20.33 14.97 -4.98
N ARG A 121 -21.08 15.47 -4.00
CA ARG A 121 -20.67 15.58 -2.59
C ARG A 121 -20.66 14.17 -2.00
N SER A 122 -19.48 13.64 -1.70
CA SER A 122 -19.32 12.35 -1.02
C SER A 122 -18.94 12.60 0.44
N ILE A 123 -19.61 11.86 1.31
CA ILE A 123 -19.51 11.87 2.77
C ILE A 123 -18.07 11.61 3.23
N MET A 124 -17.62 12.43 4.17
CA MET A 124 -16.37 12.33 4.89
C MET A 124 -16.62 11.47 6.14
N LEU A 125 -15.81 10.43 6.36
CA LEU A 125 -15.69 9.77 7.66
C LEU A 125 -14.96 10.69 8.63
#